data_AF-A0A418SJN6-F1
#
_entry.id   AF-A0A418SJN6-F1
#
_cell.length_a   1.000
_cell.length_b   1.000
_cell.length_c   1.000
_cell.angle_alpha   90.00
_cell.angle_beta   90.00
_cell.angle_gamma   90.00
#
_symmetry.space_group_name_H-M   'P 1'
#
loop_
_entity.id
_entity.type
_entity.pdbx_description
1 polymer ?
#
loop_
_entity_poly.entity_id
_entity_poly.type
_entity_poly.pdbx_seq_one_letter_code
_entity_poly.pdbx_strand_id
1 'polypeptide(L)'
;MMKYIRYGLEAVIALVLISIAVANRDLVTIQLLPEGLAEIAHINPSVTLPLFLIILAGILVGLLIGFVWEWRREHKHRVAARKKDREAHQLKREVTKLKGEKVKGQDDVLALLD
;
A
#
# COMPACT_ATOMS: atom_id res chain seq x y z
N MET A 1 18.92 -20.46 -5.07
CA MET A 1 17.82 -21.46 -5.00
C MET A 1 16.44 -20.82 -4.81
N MET A 2 16.19 -20.04 -3.75
CA MET A 2 14.84 -19.47 -3.44
C MET A 2 14.26 -18.56 -4.55
N LYS A 3 15.09 -17.81 -5.27
CA LYS A 3 14.65 -16.95 -6.39
C LYS A 3 14.10 -17.76 -7.58
N TYR A 4 14.71 -18.88 -7.91
CA TYR A 4 14.27 -19.72 -9.03
C TYR A 4 12.94 -20.39 -8.75
N ILE A 5 12.69 -20.80 -7.50
CA ILE A 5 11.40 -21.34 -7.07
C ILE A 5 10.30 -20.27 -7.18
N ARG A 6 10.59 -19.02 -6.78
CA ARG A 6 9.68 -17.88 -6.98
C ARG A 6 9.37 -17.62 -8.44
N TYR A 7 10.39 -17.54 -9.31
CA TYR A 7 10.18 -17.33 -10.74
C TYR A 7 9.44 -18.49 -11.40
N GLY A 8 9.68 -19.73 -10.95
CA GLY A 8 8.92 -20.91 -11.38
C GLY A 8 7.44 -20.79 -11.02
N LEU A 9 7.13 -20.37 -9.79
CA LEU A 9 5.76 -20.16 -9.35
C LEU A 9 5.07 -19.03 -10.15
N GLU A 10 5.76 -17.90 -10.36
CA GLU A 10 5.26 -16.78 -11.16
C GLU A 10 5.01 -17.20 -12.61
N ALA A 11 5.89 -17.99 -13.20
CA ALA A 11 5.73 -18.52 -14.55
C ALA A 11 4.52 -19.47 -14.67
N VAL A 12 4.30 -20.34 -13.67
CA VAL A 12 3.13 -21.21 -13.63
C VAL A 12 1.85 -20.39 -13.51
N ILE A 13 1.81 -19.39 -12.63
CA ILE A 13 0.67 -18.48 -12.50
C ILE A 13 0.40 -17.77 -13.83
N ALA A 14 1.44 -17.24 -14.48
CA ALA A 14 1.31 -16.59 -15.78
C ALA A 14 0.75 -17.54 -16.85
N LEU A 15 1.25 -18.77 -16.91
CA LEU A 15 0.75 -19.81 -17.83
C LEU A 15 -0.74 -20.12 -17.61
N VAL A 16 -1.16 -20.25 -16.35
CA VAL A 16 -2.58 -20.48 -16.02
C VAL A 16 -3.43 -19.30 -16.44
N LEU A 17 -3.01 -18.07 -16.15
CA LEU A 17 -3.73 -16.86 -16.55
C LEU A 17 -3.85 -16.74 -18.07
N ILE A 18 -2.77 -17.01 -18.81
CA ILE A 18 -2.79 -17.02 -20.28
C ILE A 18 -3.73 -18.11 -20.80
N SER A 19 -3.71 -19.30 -20.20
CA SER A 19 -4.58 -20.41 -20.60
C SER A 19 -6.06 -20.06 -20.41
N ILE A 20 -6.41 -19.47 -19.27
CA ILE A 20 -7.76 -18.96 -19.01
C ILE A 20 -8.13 -17.87 -20.03
N ALA A 21 -7.21 -16.96 -20.34
CA ALA A 21 -7.46 -15.90 -21.31
C ALA A 21 -7.74 -16.43 -22.72
N VAL A 22 -6.93 -17.38 -23.19
CA VAL A 22 -7.10 -18.01 -24.50
C VAL A 22 -8.39 -18.84 -24.54
N ALA A 23 -8.71 -19.55 -23.47
CA ALA A 23 -9.95 -20.33 -23.36
C ALA A 23 -11.20 -19.44 -23.38
N ASN A 24 -11.11 -18.22 -22.83
CA ASN A 24 -12.20 -17.25 -22.75
C ASN A 24 -11.99 -16.07 -23.71
N ARG A 25 -11.61 -16.39 -24.96
CA ARG A 25 -11.38 -15.40 -26.04
C ARG A 25 -12.66 -14.90 -26.71
N ASP A 26 -13.81 -15.45 -26.32
CA ASP A 26 -15.09 -15.12 -26.92
C ASP A 26 -15.41 -13.64 -26.74
N LEU A 27 -15.92 -13.04 -27.81
CA LEU A 27 -16.29 -11.64 -27.86
C LEU A 27 -17.59 -11.43 -27.11
N VAL A 28 -17.56 -10.55 -26.10
CA VAL A 28 -18.73 -10.16 -25.33
C VAL A 28 -18.99 -8.67 -25.56
N THR A 29 -20.22 -8.33 -25.90
CA THR A 29 -20.67 -6.95 -26.02
C THR A 29 -21.13 -6.47 -24.65
N ILE A 30 -20.45 -5.45 -24.12
CA ILE A 30 -20.86 -4.77 -22.90
C ILE A 30 -21.60 -3.50 -23.28
N GLN A 31 -22.76 -3.30 -22.67
CA GLN A 31 -23.53 -2.06 -22.77
C GLN A 31 -23.31 -1.26 -21.50
N LEU A 32 -23.04 0.05 -21.63
CA LEU A 32 -22.85 0.91 -20.47
C LEU A 32 -24.16 1.11 -19.69
N LEU A 33 -25.26 1.23 -20.43
CA LEU A 33 -26.57 1.53 -19.88
C LEU A 33 -27.52 0.34 -20.08
N PRO A 34 -28.32 -0.01 -19.06
CA PRO A 34 -29.49 -0.87 -19.22
C PRO A 34 -30.47 -0.27 -20.23
N GLU A 35 -31.21 -1.12 -20.94
CA GLU A 35 -32.12 -0.72 -22.04
C GLU A 35 -33.09 0.41 -21.64
N GLY A 36 -33.72 0.32 -20.46
CA GLY A 36 -34.65 1.36 -19.99
C GLY A 36 -33.99 2.71 -19.68
N LEU A 37 -32.71 2.74 -19.30
CA LEU A 37 -31.97 4.00 -19.07
C LEU A 37 -31.37 4.54 -20.37
N ALA A 38 -31.02 3.66 -21.31
CA ALA A 38 -30.54 4.00 -22.63
C ALA A 38 -31.58 4.77 -23.46
N GLU A 39 -32.85 4.37 -23.37
CA GLU A 39 -33.95 5.09 -24.02
C GLU A 39 -34.09 6.53 -23.52
N ILE A 40 -33.92 6.74 -22.21
CA ILE A 40 -34.04 8.06 -21.58
C ILE A 40 -32.81 8.93 -21.91
N ALA A 41 -31.62 8.34 -21.90
CA ALA A 41 -30.37 9.05 -22.15
C ALA A 41 -30.12 9.31 -23.65
N HIS A 42 -30.87 8.66 -24.55
CA HIS A 42 -30.66 8.62 -26.01
C HIS A 42 -29.24 8.27 -26.45
N ILE A 43 -28.44 7.73 -25.54
CA ILE A 43 -27.03 7.42 -25.72
C ILE A 43 -26.80 6.10 -25.01
N ASN A 44 -26.29 5.10 -25.72
CA ASN A 44 -25.87 3.82 -25.12
C ASN A 44 -24.58 3.31 -25.77
N PRO A 45 -23.41 3.76 -25.29
CA PRO A 45 -22.16 3.28 -25.82
C PRO A 45 -22.02 1.79 -25.46
N SER A 46 -21.71 1.00 -26.48
CA SER A 46 -21.39 -0.41 -26.34
C SER A 46 -20.00 -0.69 -26.88
N VAL A 47 -19.31 -1.63 -26.25
CA VAL A 47 -17.97 -2.04 -26.65
C VAL A 47 -17.92 -3.56 -26.68
N THR A 48 -17.44 -4.11 -27.79
CA THR A 48 -17.24 -5.55 -27.96
C THR A 48 -15.78 -5.89 -27.77
N LEU A 49 -15.47 -6.68 -26.74
CA LEU A 49 -14.11 -7.08 -26.39
C LEU A 49 -14.11 -8.56 -25.94
N PRO A 50 -12.99 -9.27 -26.07
CA PRO A 50 -12.84 -10.57 -25.43
C PRO A 50 -13.07 -10.52 -23.91
N LEU A 51 -13.80 -11.50 -23.37
CA LEU A 51 -14.15 -11.53 -21.94
C LEU A 51 -12.93 -11.49 -21.01
N PHE A 52 -11.84 -12.17 -21.38
CA PHE A 52 -10.64 -12.20 -20.56
C PHE A 52 -10.02 -10.81 -20.31
N LEU A 53 -10.11 -9.90 -21.29
CA LEU A 53 -9.58 -8.53 -21.13
C LEU A 53 -10.35 -7.78 -20.04
N ILE A 54 -11.66 -7.96 -20.00
CA ILE A 54 -12.53 -7.32 -19.00
C ILE A 54 -12.20 -7.84 -17.61
N ILE A 55 -12.09 -9.16 -17.45
CA ILE A 55 -11.78 -9.80 -16.17
C ILE A 55 -10.39 -9.35 -15.69
N LEU A 56 -9.37 -9.42 -16.54
CA LEU A 56 -8.01 -9.01 -16.18
C LEU A 56 -7.92 -7.52 -15.85
N ALA A 57 -8.57 -6.65 -16.64
CA ALA A 57 -8.62 -5.22 -16.35
C ALA A 57 -9.33 -4.94 -15.02
N GLY A 58 -10.44 -5.65 -14.74
CA GLY A 58 -11.16 -5.54 -13.48
C GLY A 58 -10.31 -5.94 -12.27
N ILE A 59 -9.57 -7.06 -12.37
CA ILE A 59 -8.62 -7.49 -11.33
C ILE A 59 -7.53 -6.44 -11.14
N LEU A 60 -6.95 -5.93 -12.22
CA LEU A 60 -5.89 -4.93 -12.16
C LEU A 60 -6.38 -3.63 -11.49
N VAL A 61 -7.55 -3.14 -11.89
CA VAL A 61 -8.16 -1.95 -11.28
C VAL A 61 -8.49 -2.20 -9.81
N GLY A 62 -9.06 -3.35 -9.47
CA GLY A 62 -9.33 -3.75 -8.09
C GLY A 62 -8.06 -3.80 -7.23
N LEU A 63 -6.97 -4.33 -7.78
CA LEU A 63 -5.67 -4.37 -7.11
C LEU A 63 -5.10 -2.96 -6.90
N LEU A 64 -5.18 -2.08 -7.90
CA LEU A 64 -4.75 -0.69 -7.77
C LEU A 64 -5.56 0.05 -6.69
N ILE A 65 -6.89 -0.11 -6.68
CA ILE A 65 -7.76 0.47 -5.66
C ILE A 65 -7.40 -0.08 -4.28
N GLY A 66 -7.25 -1.40 -4.15
CA GLY A 66 -6.83 -2.07 -2.92
C GLY A 66 -5.47 -1.58 -2.43
N PHE A 67 -4.50 -1.42 -3.34
CA PHE A 67 -3.18 -0.89 -3.03
C PHE A 67 -3.24 0.57 -2.55
N VAL A 68 -4.01 1.43 -3.21
CA VAL A 68 -4.20 2.83 -2.80
C VAL A 68 -4.89 2.92 -1.44
N TRP A 69 -5.87 2.05 -1.19
CA TRP A 69 -6.57 1.97 0.09
C TRP A 69 -5.65 1.51 1.22
N GLU A 70 -4.92 0.42 1.01
CA GLU A 70 -3.94 -0.10 1.97
C GLU A 70 -2.82 0.92 2.20
N TRP A 71 -2.35 1.61 1.16
CA TRP A 71 -1.37 2.67 1.31
C TRP A 71 -1.89 3.80 2.22
N ARG A 72 -3.13 4.26 2.02
CA ARG A 72 -3.71 5.31 2.88
C ARG A 72 -3.90 4.84 4.31
N ARG A 73 -4.24 3.56 4.51
CA ARG A 73 -4.37 2.95 5.83
C ARG A 73 -3.02 2.85 6.54
N GLU A 74 -2.01 2.29 5.88
CA GLU A 74 -0.66 2.06 6.40
C GLU A 74 0.10 3.37 6.69
N HIS A 75 -0.18 4.45 5.94
CA HIS A 75 0.50 5.74 6.12
C HIS A 75 0.29 6.35 7.51
N LYS A 76 -0.87 6.11 8.13
CA LYS A 76 -1.22 6.67 9.44
C LYS A 76 -0.31 6.13 10.55
N HIS A 77 0.09 4.86 10.47
CA HIS A 77 0.95 4.22 11.47
C HIS A 77 2.43 4.59 11.30
N ARG A 78 2.91 4.76 10.07
CA ARG A 78 4.31 5.16 9.81
C ARG A 78 4.64 6.58 10.31
N VAL A 79 3.67 7.50 10.28
CA VAL A 79 3.86 8.86 10.81
C VAL A 79 3.86 8.86 12.35
N ALA A 80 3.00 8.07 12.97
CA ALA A 80 2.94 7.94 14.43
C ALA A 80 4.24 7.34 15.01
N ALA A 81 4.78 6.30 14.37
CA ALA A 81 6.05 5.70 14.78
C ALA A 81 7.22 6.69 14.69
N ARG A 82 7.31 7.48 13.62
CA ARG A 82 8.36 8.52 13.49
C ARG A 82 8.20 9.67 14.49
N LYS A 83 6.97 10.03 14.87
CA LYS A 83 6.74 11.06 15.89
C LYS A 83 7.15 10.58 17.28
N LYS A 84 6.83 9.33 17.63
CA LYS A 84 7.20 8.71 18.90
C LYS A 84 8.70 8.51 19.05
N ASP A 85 9.40 8.14 17.99
CA ASP A 85 10.86 7.98 18.00
C ASP A 85 11.59 9.33 18.23
N ARG A 86 11.08 10.42 17.64
CA ARG A 86 11.58 11.78 17.88
C ARG A 86 11.34 12.27 19.31
N GLU A 87 10.15 12.04 19.87
CA GLU A 87 9.83 12.37 21.26
C GLU A 87 10.75 11.60 22.22
N ALA A 88 10.97 10.29 21.98
CA ALA A 88 11.85 9.47 22.79
C ALA A 88 13.31 9.96 22.76
N HIS A 89 13.81 10.41 21.60
CA HIS A 89 15.16 10.96 21.46
C HIS A 89 15.33 12.30 22.18
N GLN A 90 14.31 13.17 22.15
CA GLN A 90 14.34 14.45 22.89
C GLN A 90 14.34 14.21 24.40
N LEU A 91 13.45 13.35 24.90
CA LEU A 91 13.41 12.95 26.32
C LEU A 91 14.73 12.34 26.78
N LYS A 92 15.36 11.46 25.97
CA LYS A 92 16.68 10.90 26.29
C LYS A 92 17.76 11.98 26.43
N ARG A 93 17.74 12.99 25.57
CA ARG A 93 18.68 14.11 25.62
C ARG A 93 18.47 14.98 26.86
N GLU A 94 17.22 15.26 27.21
CA GLU A 94 16.89 16.03 28.41
C GLU A 94 17.30 15.29 29.69
N VAL A 95 17.02 13.99 29.79
CA VAL A 95 17.47 13.17 30.93
C VAL A 95 18.99 13.15 31.04
N THR A 96 19.70 13.07 29.92
CA THR A 96 21.17 13.07 29.90
C THR A 96 21.72 14.43 30.35
N LYS A 97 21.11 15.53 29.90
CA LYS A 97 21.49 16.89 30.29
C LYS A 97 21.25 17.14 31.78
N LEU A 98 20.07 16.76 32.29
CA LEU A 98 19.71 16.91 33.70
C LEU A 98 20.58 16.04 34.62
N LYS A 99 20.95 14.84 34.19
CA LYS A 99 21.93 14.00 34.92
C LYS A 99 23.32 14.62 34.92
N GLY A 100 23.77 15.20 33.80
CA GLY A 100 25.06 15.88 33.70
C GLY A 100 25.15 17.16 34.55
N GLU A 101 24.09 17.96 34.59
CA GLU A 101 24.02 19.16 35.45
C GLU A 101 24.00 18.82 36.94
N LYS A 102 23.32 17.73 37.34
CA LYS A 102 23.34 17.27 38.75
C LYS A 102 24.71 16.80 39.22
N VAL A 103 25.52 16.20 38.34
CA VAL A 103 26.88 15.75 38.69
C VAL A 103 27.80 16.97 38.90
N LYS A 104 27.76 17.96 38.00
CA LYS A 104 28.52 19.21 38.17
C LYS A 104 28.18 19.97 39.45
N GLY A 105 26.88 20.07 39.78
CA GLY A 105 26.47 20.74 41.02
C GLY A 105 26.88 20.01 42.30
N GLN A 106 27.21 18.71 42.22
CA GLN A 106 27.67 17.92 43.36
C GLN A 106 29.19 18.07 43.55
N ASP A 107 29.94 18.20 42.46
CA ASP A 107 31.38 18.49 42.46
C ASP A 107 31.68 19.91 42.97
N ASP A 108 30.87 20.91 42.57
CA ASP A 108 31.02 22.30 43.02
C ASP A 108 30.77 22.46 44.52
N VAL A 109 29.91 21.63 45.13
CA VAL A 109 29.66 21.64 46.58
C VAL A 109 30.79 20.94 47.34
N LEU A 110 31.39 19.88 46.77
CA LEU A 110 32.58 19.26 47.35
C LEU A 110 33.77 20.23 47.35
N ALA A 111 33.94 21.01 46.29
CA ALA A 111 35.00 22.00 46.15
C ALA A 111 34.87 23.22 47.10
N LEU A 112 33.70 23.41 47.71
CA LEU A 112 33.46 24.43 48.74
C LEU A 112 33.67 23.91 50.18
N LEU A 113 33.84 22.58 50.34
CA LEU A 113 34.01 21.91 51.64
C LEU A 113 35.46 21.54 51.95
N ASP A 114 36.37 21.61 50.97
CA ASP A 114 37.84 21.56 51.12
C ASP A 114 38.42 22.99 51.27
#